data_AF-A0A2M9BZK3-F1
#
_entry.id   AF-A0A2M9BZK3-F1
#
_cell.length_a   1.000
_cell.length_b   1.000
_cell.length_c   1.000
_cell.angle_alpha   90.00
_cell.angle_beta   90.00
_cell.angle_gamma   90.00
#
_symmetry.space_group_name_H-M   'P 1'
#
loop_
_entity.id
_entity.type
_entity.pdbx_description
1 polymer ?
#
loop_
_entity_poly.entity_id
_entity_poly.type
_entity_poly.pdbx_seq_one_letter_code
_entity_poly.pdbx_strand_id
1 'polypeptide(L)'
;MQWWNDFVDWFLSSGARPVLFGSAVIFVSILVSGLLGGWIARGATRRVLAQRDAEHKSAAIAALVDAATEASVWNSLTPQEQVLADRAVGQADIHVRLLPIRGSAITADWAAHQLAVMKRNSATFGYQLEPAIAEFRDRLVDWQERPSRARKAFQADLTAWTYETSPVERTLLEQQDAWVAQQHHQQYTPPAASAPTRPAAAPDTATQQLINDVAAIENSAPVPAPVPAYPNAKPTGLEAPGQTRP
;
A
#
# COMPACT_ATOMS: atom_id res chain seq x y z
N MET A 1 -34.45 -44.39 -31.34
CA MET A 1 -33.91 -44.55 -32.70
C MET A 1 -34.65 -43.67 -33.71
N GLN A 2 -35.99 -43.71 -33.80
CA GLN A 2 -36.75 -42.82 -34.69
C GLN A 2 -36.49 -41.32 -34.46
N TRP A 3 -36.53 -40.84 -33.21
CA TRP A 3 -36.29 -39.41 -32.91
C TRP A 3 -34.95 -38.87 -33.41
N TRP A 4 -33.92 -39.72 -33.46
CA TRP A 4 -32.59 -39.35 -33.97
C TRP A 4 -32.59 -39.22 -35.49
N ASN A 5 -33.26 -40.15 -36.19
CA ASN A 5 -33.41 -40.07 -37.63
C ASN A 5 -34.29 -38.89 -38.04
N ASP A 6 -35.39 -38.63 -37.34
CA ASP A 6 -36.28 -37.49 -37.61
C ASP A 6 -35.55 -36.15 -37.45
N PHE A 7 -34.64 -36.07 -36.47
CA PHE A 7 -33.77 -34.91 -36.29
C PHE A 7 -32.77 -34.75 -37.43
N VAL A 8 -32.10 -35.84 -37.84
CA VAL A 8 -31.12 -35.83 -38.93
C VAL A 8 -31.78 -35.48 -40.27
N ASP A 9 -32.95 -36.03 -40.55
CA ASP A 9 -33.73 -35.73 -41.76
C ASP A 9 -34.20 -34.28 -41.79
N TRP A 10 -34.69 -33.76 -40.66
CA TRP A 10 -35.02 -32.33 -40.54
C TRP A 10 -33.78 -31.45 -40.75
N PHE A 11 -32.65 -31.77 -40.12
CA PHE A 11 -31.41 -30.99 -40.19
C PHE A 11 -30.84 -30.92 -41.61
N LEU A 12 -30.95 -32.01 -42.37
CA LEU A 12 -30.54 -32.09 -43.78
C LEU A 12 -31.59 -31.53 -44.75
N SER A 13 -32.83 -31.30 -44.29
CA SER A 13 -33.91 -30.78 -45.13
C SER A 13 -33.64 -29.34 -45.60
N SER A 14 -34.15 -29.01 -46.78
CA SER A 14 -34.07 -27.66 -47.36
C SER A 14 -34.82 -26.61 -46.51
N GLY A 15 -35.82 -27.02 -45.72
CA GLY A 15 -36.59 -26.15 -44.83
C GLY A 15 -35.84 -25.70 -43.57
N ALA A 16 -34.83 -26.46 -43.11
CA ALA A 16 -34.03 -26.10 -41.93
C ALA A 16 -32.95 -25.06 -42.21
N ARG A 17 -32.57 -24.85 -43.48
CA ARG A 17 -31.47 -23.94 -43.89
C ARG A 17 -31.61 -22.51 -43.35
N PRO A 18 -32.79 -21.84 -43.39
CA PRO A 18 -32.93 -20.48 -42.86
C PRO A 18 -32.75 -20.43 -41.33
N VAL A 19 -33.23 -21.45 -40.61
CA VAL A 19 -33.12 -21.55 -39.16
C VAL A 19 -31.65 -21.80 -38.75
N LEU A 20 -30.97 -22.70 -39.45
CA LEU A 20 -29.53 -22.98 -39.23
C LEU A 20 -28.65 -21.78 -39.55
N PHE A 21 -28.97 -21.04 -40.62
CA PHE A 21 -28.27 -19.80 -40.93
C PHE A 21 -28.48 -18.74 -39.84
N GLY A 22 -29.73 -18.53 -39.41
CA GLY A 22 -30.05 -17.59 -38.33
C GLY A 22 -29.33 -17.93 -37.02
N SER A 23 -29.31 -19.20 -36.61
CA SER A 23 -28.60 -19.63 -35.41
C SER A 23 -27.09 -19.49 -35.55
N ALA A 24 -26.52 -19.81 -36.71
CA ALA A 24 -25.09 -19.61 -36.98
C ALA A 24 -24.70 -18.12 -36.91
N VAL A 25 -25.52 -17.22 -37.47
CA VAL A 25 -25.29 -15.78 -37.40
C VAL A 25 -25.33 -15.28 -35.96
N ILE A 26 -26.30 -15.72 -35.15
CA ILE A 26 -26.36 -15.36 -33.72
C ILE A 26 -25.11 -15.88 -33.00
N PHE A 27 -24.73 -17.13 -33.24
CA PHE A 27 -23.56 -17.74 -32.62
C PHE A 27 -22.27 -16.98 -32.96
N VAL A 28 -22.05 -16.67 -34.23
CA VAL A 28 -20.89 -15.87 -34.69
C VAL A 28 -20.94 -14.47 -34.10
N SER A 29 -22.11 -13.84 -34.03
CA SER A 29 -22.25 -12.50 -33.44
C SER A 29 -21.86 -12.49 -31.96
N ILE A 30 -22.26 -13.50 -31.20
CA ILE A 30 -21.87 -13.67 -29.79
C ILE A 30 -20.36 -13.87 -29.68
N LEU A 31 -19.77 -14.73 -30.53
CA LEU A 31 -18.32 -14.95 -30.52
C LEU A 31 -17.54 -13.67 -30.82
N VAL A 32 -17.90 -12.96 -31.88
CA VAL A 32 -17.24 -11.71 -32.29
C VAL A 32 -17.40 -10.64 -31.19
N SER A 33 -18.61 -10.49 -30.64
CA SER A 33 -18.86 -9.56 -29.53
C SER A 33 -18.00 -9.88 -28.30
N GLY A 34 -17.92 -11.16 -27.92
CA GLY A 34 -17.10 -11.62 -26.79
C GLY A 34 -15.60 -11.42 -27.02
N LEU A 35 -15.11 -11.73 -28.23
CA LEU A 35 -13.72 -11.51 -28.62
C LEU A 35 -13.35 -10.03 -28.58
N LEU A 36 -14.20 -9.17 -29.16
CA LEU A 36 -13.97 -7.72 -29.19
C LEU A 36 -14.03 -7.11 -27.78
N GLY A 37 -15.04 -7.51 -26.99
CA GLY A 37 -15.15 -7.10 -25.59
C GLY A 37 -13.94 -7.51 -24.76
N GLY A 38 -13.46 -8.74 -24.92
CA GLY A 38 -12.26 -9.24 -24.24
C GLY A 38 -10.99 -8.49 -24.62
N TRP A 39 -10.83 -8.13 -25.89
CA TRP A 39 -9.68 -7.34 -26.37
C TRP A 39 -9.67 -5.93 -25.79
N ILE A 40 -10.83 -5.24 -25.80
CA ILE A 40 -10.96 -3.89 -25.24
C ILE A 40 -10.71 -3.95 -23.72
N ALA A 41 -11.32 -4.89 -23.00
CA ALA A 41 -11.12 -5.05 -21.56
C ALA A 41 -9.63 -5.26 -21.22
N ARG A 42 -8.96 -6.17 -21.94
CA ARG A 42 -7.53 -6.43 -21.73
C ARG A 42 -6.67 -5.20 -22.01
N GLY A 43 -6.97 -4.44 -23.06
CA GLY A 43 -6.30 -3.19 -23.39
C GLY A 43 -6.48 -2.13 -22.29
N ALA A 44 -7.71 -1.95 -21.82
CA ALA A 44 -8.04 -1.02 -20.76
C ALA A 44 -7.33 -1.37 -19.44
N THR A 45 -7.37 -2.63 -19.01
CA THR A 45 -6.68 -3.07 -17.78
C THR A 45 -5.18 -2.84 -17.86
N ARG A 46 -4.55 -3.18 -19.00
CA ARG A 46 -3.10 -2.94 -19.20
C ARG A 46 -2.77 -1.45 -19.14
N ARG A 47 -3.59 -0.61 -19.76
CA ARG A 47 -3.40 0.85 -19.74
C ARG A 47 -3.53 1.42 -18.34
N VAL A 48 -4.56 1.02 -17.59
CA VAL A 48 -4.77 1.47 -16.20
C VAL A 48 -3.61 1.03 -15.32
N LEU A 49 -3.13 -0.21 -15.46
CA LEU A 49 -2.00 -0.71 -14.69
C LEU A 49 -0.72 0.07 -15.01
N ALA A 50 -0.42 0.28 -16.30
CA ALA A 50 0.74 1.07 -16.71
C ALA A 50 0.68 2.52 -16.22
N GLN A 51 -0.52 3.12 -16.20
CA GLN A 51 -0.73 4.45 -15.64
C GLN A 51 -0.48 4.47 -14.13
N ARG A 52 -1.02 3.50 -13.38
CA ARG A 52 -0.78 3.38 -11.92
C ARG A 52 0.68 3.15 -11.60
N ASP A 53 1.36 2.31 -12.37
CA ASP A 53 2.79 2.09 -12.22
C ASP A 53 3.58 3.38 -12.47
N ALA A 54 3.19 4.21 -13.44
CA ALA A 54 3.82 5.50 -13.66
C ALA A 54 3.56 6.48 -12.50
N GLU A 55 2.31 6.56 -12.04
CA GLU A 55 1.87 7.41 -10.92
C GLU A 55 2.60 7.05 -9.62
N HIS A 56 2.76 5.76 -9.28
CA HIS A 56 3.48 5.32 -8.09
C HIS A 56 4.95 5.69 -8.13
N LYS A 57 5.60 5.61 -9.29
CA LYS A 57 7.00 5.98 -9.45
C LYS A 57 7.20 7.48 -9.30
N SER A 58 6.36 8.30 -9.94
CA SER A 58 6.42 9.75 -9.79
C SER A 58 6.13 10.19 -8.37
N ALA A 59 5.17 9.54 -7.69
CA ALA A 59 4.81 9.86 -6.31
C ALA A 59 5.97 9.55 -5.34
N ALA A 60 6.65 8.42 -5.51
CA ALA A 60 7.80 8.06 -4.69
C ALA A 60 8.98 9.03 -4.88
N ILE A 61 9.26 9.44 -6.13
CA ILE A 61 10.32 10.42 -6.41
C ILE A 61 9.94 11.79 -5.85
N ALA A 62 8.69 12.22 -6.02
CA ALA A 62 8.21 13.47 -5.44
C ALA A 62 8.32 13.47 -3.92
N ALA A 63 7.95 12.37 -3.25
CA ALA A 63 8.09 12.22 -1.80
C ALA A 63 9.56 12.29 -1.34
N LEU A 64 10.50 11.70 -2.08
CA LEU A 64 11.93 11.84 -1.77
C LEU A 64 12.45 13.27 -1.95
N VAL A 65 12.01 13.98 -2.99
CA VAL A 65 12.43 15.37 -3.26
C VAL A 65 11.84 16.33 -2.23
N ASP A 66 10.59 16.10 -1.81
CA ASP A 66 9.96 16.83 -0.71
C ASP A 66 10.74 16.62 0.60
N ALA A 67 11.05 15.37 0.93
CA ALA A 67 11.90 15.03 2.06
C ALA A 67 13.32 15.64 1.98
N ALA A 68 13.89 15.75 0.78
CA ALA A 68 15.17 16.45 0.56
C ALA A 68 15.08 17.94 0.84
N THR A 69 13.95 18.56 0.46
CA THR A 69 13.69 19.97 0.73
C THR A 69 13.58 20.21 2.23
N GLU A 70 12.83 19.39 2.96
CA GLU A 70 12.74 19.47 4.42
C GLU A 70 14.09 19.19 5.11
N ALA A 71 14.85 18.20 4.64
CA ALA A 71 16.18 17.91 5.14
C ALA A 71 17.15 19.09 4.95
N SER A 72 17.02 19.83 3.85
CA SER A 72 17.90 20.97 3.56
C SER A 72 17.72 22.14 4.52
N VAL A 73 16.54 22.26 5.12
CA VAL A 73 16.17 23.32 6.08
C VAL A 73 16.03 22.79 7.52
N TRP A 74 16.47 21.56 7.77
CA TRP A 74 16.26 20.85 9.03
C TRP A 74 16.54 21.67 10.29
N ASN A 75 17.68 22.37 10.34
CA ASN A 75 18.09 23.15 11.50
C ASN A 75 17.22 24.40 11.75
N SER A 76 16.42 24.83 10.77
CA SER A 76 15.46 25.93 10.92
C SER A 76 14.06 25.48 11.31
N LEU A 77 13.78 24.17 11.22
CA LEU A 77 12.51 23.59 11.63
C LEU A 77 12.41 23.51 13.16
N THR A 78 11.20 23.69 13.67
CA THR A 78 10.90 23.45 15.09
C THR A 78 11.04 21.96 15.45
N PRO A 79 11.24 21.58 16.72
CA PRO A 79 11.37 20.18 17.12
C PRO A 79 10.18 19.29 16.71
N GLN A 80 8.97 19.85 16.66
CA GLN A 80 7.79 19.11 16.22
C GLN A 80 7.80 18.86 14.71
N GLU A 81 8.18 19.87 13.91
CA GLU A 81 8.32 19.74 12.45
C GLU A 81 9.45 18.78 12.09
N GLN A 82 10.54 18.77 12.85
CA GLN A 82 11.61 17.78 12.70
C GLN A 82 11.07 16.35 12.82
N VAL A 83 10.30 16.02 13.85
CA VAL A 83 9.72 14.67 13.98
C VAL A 83 8.82 14.29 12.78
N LEU A 84 8.06 15.24 12.25
CA LEU A 84 7.23 15.02 11.06
C LEU A 84 8.08 14.78 9.81
N ALA A 85 9.15 15.57 9.63
CA ALA A 85 10.07 15.44 8.52
C ALA A 85 10.86 14.11 8.55
N ASP A 86 11.31 13.66 9.73
CA ASP A 86 11.92 12.32 9.87
C ASP A 86 10.92 11.20 9.51
N ARG A 87 9.64 11.36 9.87
CA ARG A 87 8.60 10.42 9.46
C ARG A 87 8.38 10.46 7.94
N ALA A 88 8.37 11.64 7.32
CA ALA A 88 8.21 11.80 5.88
C ALA A 88 9.35 11.12 5.12
N VAL A 89 10.61 11.30 5.56
CA VAL A 89 11.79 10.58 5.04
C VAL A 89 11.59 9.07 5.15
N GLY A 90 11.16 8.57 6.32
CA GLY A 90 10.91 7.14 6.52
C GLY A 90 9.82 6.58 5.62
N GLN A 91 8.72 7.31 5.40
CA GLN A 91 7.67 6.88 4.47
C GLN A 91 8.17 6.88 3.02
N ALA A 92 8.90 7.92 2.61
CA ALA A 92 9.47 8.01 1.26
C ALA A 92 10.44 6.86 0.97
N ASP A 93 11.32 6.49 1.92
CA ASP A 93 12.22 5.34 1.81
C ASP A 93 11.44 4.02 1.60
N ILE A 94 10.39 3.78 2.41
CA ILE A 94 9.53 2.59 2.27
C ILE A 94 8.89 2.56 0.88
N HIS A 95 8.32 3.68 0.42
CA HIS A 95 7.71 3.75 -0.90
C HIS A 95 8.71 3.39 -2.01
N VAL A 96 9.94 3.91 -1.93
CA VAL A 96 10.99 3.65 -2.92
C VAL A 96 11.39 2.17 -2.92
N ARG A 97 11.57 1.55 -1.75
CA ARG A 97 11.94 0.13 -1.63
C ARG A 97 10.87 -0.80 -2.21
N LEU A 98 9.61 -0.43 -2.05
CA LEU A 98 8.45 -1.19 -2.55
C LEU A 98 8.21 -1.01 -4.06
N LEU A 99 8.90 -0.07 -4.73
CA LEU A 99 8.73 0.12 -6.16
C LEU A 99 9.20 -1.10 -6.96
N PRO A 100 8.45 -1.53 -7.99
CA PRO A 100 8.84 -2.59 -8.91
C PRO A 100 9.85 -2.08 -9.96
N ILE A 101 10.96 -1.48 -9.51
CA ILE A 101 12.06 -0.99 -10.36
C ILE A 101 13.36 -1.70 -9.96
N ARG A 102 14.18 -2.03 -10.96
CA ARG A 102 15.53 -2.57 -10.71
C ARG A 102 16.36 -1.59 -9.87
N GLY A 103 16.91 -2.11 -8.77
CA GLY A 103 17.80 -1.33 -7.92
C GLY A 103 17.10 -0.40 -6.94
N SER A 104 15.78 -0.53 -6.72
CA SER A 104 15.04 0.22 -5.71
C SER A 104 15.74 0.27 -4.35
N ALA A 105 16.18 -0.87 -3.82
CA ALA A 105 16.89 -0.93 -2.55
C ALA A 105 18.20 -0.11 -2.55
N ILE A 106 19.01 -0.21 -3.61
CA ILE A 106 20.27 0.55 -3.71
C ILE A 106 19.99 2.05 -3.85
N THR A 107 18.98 2.42 -4.62
CA THR A 107 18.55 3.82 -4.74
C THR A 107 18.06 4.36 -3.41
N ALA A 108 17.32 3.55 -2.63
CA ALA A 108 16.86 3.93 -1.30
C ALA A 108 18.04 4.15 -0.35
N ASP A 109 19.03 3.25 -0.33
CA ASP A 109 20.24 3.40 0.50
C ASP A 109 21.06 4.64 0.08
N TRP A 110 21.20 4.87 -1.23
CA TRP A 110 21.86 6.07 -1.77
C TRP A 110 21.10 7.35 -1.39
N ALA A 111 19.78 7.35 -1.50
CA ALA A 111 18.94 8.49 -1.16
C ALA A 111 18.99 8.79 0.34
N ALA A 112 18.92 7.76 1.19
CA ALA A 112 19.06 7.90 2.63
C ALA A 112 20.39 8.58 3.02
N HIS A 113 21.50 8.20 2.36
CA HIS A 113 22.79 8.84 2.58
C HIS A 113 22.78 10.30 2.14
N GLN A 114 22.26 10.61 0.94
CA GLN A 114 22.16 11.99 0.44
C GLN A 114 21.31 12.88 1.35
N LEU A 115 20.17 12.38 1.81
CA LEU A 115 19.30 13.09 2.76
C LEU A 115 20.01 13.35 4.09
N ALA A 116 20.78 12.39 4.60
CA ALA A 116 21.59 12.58 5.80
C ALA A 116 22.68 13.66 5.60
N VAL A 117 23.33 13.68 4.43
CA VAL A 117 24.30 14.71 4.07
C VAL A 117 23.65 16.09 3.97
N MET A 118 22.49 16.21 3.33
CA MET A 118 21.72 17.46 3.25
C MET A 118 21.30 17.94 4.65
N LYS A 119 20.78 17.04 5.49
CA LYS A 119 20.42 17.31 6.88
C LYS A 119 21.61 17.83 7.68
N ARG A 120 22.79 17.20 7.56
CA ARG A 120 24.04 17.66 8.20
C ARG A 120 24.46 19.05 7.71
N ASN A 121 24.34 19.29 6.41
CA ASN A 121 24.79 20.53 5.77
C ASN A 121 23.79 21.69 5.95
N SER A 122 22.54 21.42 6.33
CA SER A 122 21.49 22.41 6.58
C SER A 122 21.90 23.49 7.59
N ALA A 123 22.69 23.12 8.60
CA ALA A 123 23.18 24.03 9.63
C ALA A 123 24.21 25.04 9.11
N THR A 124 24.95 24.69 8.05
CA THR A 124 26.10 25.46 7.55
C THR A 124 25.79 26.20 6.26
N PHE A 125 24.95 25.63 5.39
CA PHE A 125 24.86 26.03 3.98
C PHE A 125 23.43 26.34 3.48
N GLY A 126 22.48 26.69 4.35
CA GLY A 126 21.05 26.87 4.04
C GLY A 126 20.66 27.21 2.59
N TYR A 127 21.16 28.31 2.00
CA TYR A 127 20.81 28.74 0.63
C TYR A 127 21.61 28.06 -0.50
N GLN A 128 22.69 27.34 -0.20
CA GLN A 128 23.54 26.66 -1.18
C GLN A 128 23.15 25.20 -1.40
N LEU A 129 22.08 24.70 -0.75
CA LEU A 129 21.59 23.33 -0.97
C LEU A 129 20.68 23.20 -2.19
N GLU A 130 20.16 24.30 -2.75
CA GLU A 130 19.28 24.27 -3.93
C GLU A 130 19.90 23.51 -5.14
N PRO A 131 21.18 23.72 -5.49
CA PRO A 131 21.82 22.94 -6.55
C PRO A 131 21.94 21.44 -6.20
N ALA A 132 22.15 21.11 -4.93
CA ALA A 132 22.25 19.73 -4.48
C ALA A 132 20.89 19.02 -4.55
N ILE A 133 19.79 19.71 -4.22
CA ILE A 133 18.43 19.20 -4.38
C ILE A 133 18.11 18.99 -5.87
N ALA A 134 18.50 19.93 -6.74
CA ALA A 134 18.32 19.80 -8.17
C ALA A 134 19.07 18.58 -8.73
N GLU A 135 20.34 18.39 -8.37
CA GLU A 135 21.11 17.21 -8.75
C GLU A 135 20.48 15.93 -8.22
N PHE A 136 20.07 15.91 -6.95
CA PHE A 136 19.41 14.77 -6.34
C PHE A 136 18.15 14.35 -7.12
N ARG A 137 17.27 15.31 -7.44
CA ARG A 137 16.09 15.09 -8.28
C ARG A 137 16.48 14.54 -9.64
N ASP A 138 17.43 15.17 -10.32
CA ASP A 138 17.79 14.81 -11.69
C ASP A 138 18.37 13.38 -11.75
N ARG A 139 19.10 12.95 -10.72
CA ARG A 139 19.58 11.57 -10.59
C ARG A 139 18.46 10.57 -10.30
N LEU A 140 17.45 10.94 -9.51
CA LEU A 140 16.25 10.12 -9.32
C LEU A 140 15.45 9.97 -10.62
N VAL A 141 15.37 11.03 -11.43
CA VAL A 141 14.74 11.00 -12.75
C VAL A 141 15.53 10.12 -13.73
N ASP A 142 16.86 10.25 -13.80
CA ASP A 142 17.69 9.33 -14.62
C ASP A 142 17.56 7.88 -14.15
N TRP A 143 17.37 7.63 -12.85
CA TRP A 143 17.05 6.29 -12.35
C TRP A 143 15.68 5.80 -12.81
N GLN A 144 14.66 6.65 -12.81
CA GLN A 144 13.35 6.30 -13.31
C GLN A 144 13.39 5.91 -14.80
N GLU A 145 14.14 6.66 -15.60
CA GLU A 145 14.29 6.43 -17.04
C GLU A 145 15.21 5.23 -17.35
N ARG A 146 16.32 5.10 -16.63
CA ARG A 146 17.43 4.17 -16.92
C ARG A 146 17.91 3.46 -15.64
N PRO A 147 17.06 2.61 -15.03
CA PRO A 147 17.32 2.05 -13.70
C PRO A 147 18.58 1.20 -13.62
N SER A 148 18.90 0.44 -14.68
CA SER A 148 20.09 -0.40 -14.73
C SER A 148 21.39 0.40 -14.77
N ARG A 149 21.38 1.60 -15.36
CA ARG A 149 22.55 2.48 -15.45
C ARG A 149 22.72 3.25 -14.15
N ALA A 150 21.65 3.90 -13.69
CA ALA A 150 21.67 4.67 -12.45
C ALA A 150 22.01 3.80 -11.23
N ARG A 151 21.50 2.56 -11.16
CA ARG A 151 21.89 1.59 -10.11
C ARG A 151 23.41 1.43 -10.01
N LYS A 152 24.13 1.35 -11.13
CA LYS A 152 25.58 1.20 -11.12
C LYS A 152 26.26 2.46 -10.61
N ALA A 153 25.76 3.64 -10.98
CA ALA A 153 26.26 4.92 -10.49
C ALA A 153 26.03 5.04 -8.97
N PHE A 154 24.82 4.76 -8.48
CA PHE A 154 24.53 4.78 -7.05
C PHE A 154 25.35 3.79 -6.24
N GLN A 155 25.55 2.58 -6.78
CA GLN A 155 26.43 1.60 -6.15
C GLN A 155 27.88 2.10 -6.08
N ALA A 156 28.37 2.75 -7.14
CA ALA A 156 29.72 3.32 -7.16
C ALA A 156 29.87 4.44 -6.13
N ASP A 157 28.88 5.33 -6.01
CA ASP A 157 28.86 6.39 -4.99
C ASP A 157 28.86 5.82 -3.57
N LEU A 158 27.97 4.88 -3.26
CA LEU A 158 27.92 4.21 -1.96
C LEU A 158 29.27 3.56 -1.61
N THR A 159 29.90 2.95 -2.61
CA THR A 159 31.22 2.34 -2.46
C THR A 159 32.29 3.42 -2.19
N ALA A 160 32.26 4.54 -2.92
CA ALA A 160 33.17 5.67 -2.71
C ALA A 160 33.03 6.26 -1.29
N TRP A 161 31.82 6.50 -0.82
CA TRP A 161 31.57 7.04 0.53
C TRP A 161 32.05 6.11 1.64
N THR A 162 31.96 4.79 1.42
CA THR A 162 32.49 3.80 2.36
C THR A 162 34.02 3.94 2.53
N TYR A 163 34.73 4.32 1.45
CA TYR A 163 36.17 4.56 1.49
C TYR A 163 36.53 5.96 2.02
N GLU A 164 35.72 6.98 1.76
CA GLU A 164 35.91 8.34 2.29
C GLU A 164 35.69 8.40 3.81
N THR A 165 34.81 7.54 4.36
CA THR A 165 34.56 7.48 5.80
C THR A 165 35.77 6.88 6.52
N SER A 166 36.50 7.72 7.27
CA SER A 166 37.65 7.31 8.07
C SER A 166 37.28 6.20 9.05
N PRO A 167 38.15 5.20 9.28
CA PRO A 167 37.90 4.15 10.27
C PRO A 167 37.67 4.72 11.68
N VAL A 168 38.27 5.87 12.01
CA VAL A 168 38.04 6.57 13.28
C VAL A 168 36.60 7.08 13.39
N GLU A 169 36.09 7.66 12.31
CA GLU A 169 34.74 8.23 12.27
C GLU A 169 33.69 7.11 12.40
N ARG A 170 33.92 5.97 11.73
CA ARG A 170 33.13 4.74 11.93
C ARG A 170 33.10 4.29 13.40
N THR A 171 34.26 4.22 14.06
CA THR A 171 34.31 3.83 15.47
C THR A 171 33.59 4.81 16.40
N LEU A 172 33.56 6.10 16.06
CA LEU A 172 32.85 7.12 16.84
C LEU A 172 31.33 7.01 16.67
N LEU A 173 30.84 6.74 15.46
CA LEU A 173 29.42 6.47 15.23
C LEU A 173 28.97 5.21 15.99
N GLU A 174 29.75 4.12 15.93
CA GLU A 174 29.43 2.88 16.67
C GLU A 174 29.38 3.10 18.19
N GLN A 175 30.29 3.92 18.72
CA GLN A 175 30.28 4.30 20.15
C GLN A 175 29.08 5.16 20.52
N GLN A 176 28.68 6.09 19.64
CA GLN A 176 27.49 6.91 19.82
C GLN A 176 26.22 6.05 19.83
N ASP A 177 26.09 5.13 18.87
CA ASP A 177 24.95 4.21 18.79
C ASP A 177 24.87 3.29 20.02
N ALA A 178 25.99 2.75 20.47
CA ALA A 178 26.05 1.95 21.69
C ALA A 178 25.65 2.75 22.94
N TRP A 179 26.03 4.03 23.00
CA TRP A 179 25.67 4.91 24.10
C TRP A 179 24.16 5.26 24.08
N VAL A 180 23.61 5.58 22.91
CA VAL A 180 22.16 5.81 22.73
C VAL A 180 21.37 4.57 23.10
N ALA A 181 21.79 3.39 22.62
CA ALA A 181 21.16 2.12 22.97
C ALA A 181 21.19 1.84 24.48
N GLN A 182 22.30 2.15 25.17
CA GLN A 182 22.40 2.03 26.63
C GLN A 182 21.48 3.01 27.37
N GLN A 183 21.40 4.27 26.94
CA GLN A 183 20.47 5.25 27.51
C GLN A 183 19.01 4.81 27.35
N HIS A 184 18.61 4.36 26.16
CA HIS A 184 17.28 3.80 25.94
C HIS A 184 17.03 2.56 26.79
N HIS A 185 18.01 1.64 26.90
CA HIS A 185 17.88 0.49 27.79
C HIS A 185 17.69 0.93 29.25
N GLN A 186 18.41 1.93 29.74
CA GLN A 186 18.28 2.42 31.12
C GLN A 186 16.95 3.14 31.39
N GLN A 187 16.43 3.88 30.42
CA GLN A 187 15.14 4.59 30.55
C GLN A 187 13.92 3.66 30.45
N TYR A 188 14.04 2.55 29.71
CA TYR A 188 12.93 1.64 29.45
C TYR A 188 13.08 0.23 30.05
N THR A 189 14.19 -0.05 30.76
CA THR A 189 14.30 -1.23 31.63
C THR A 189 13.54 -0.97 32.93
N PRO A 190 12.41 -1.64 33.19
CA PRO A 190 11.79 -1.56 34.50
C PRO A 190 12.77 -2.14 35.54
N PRO A 191 13.01 -1.47 36.68
CA PRO A 191 13.88 -2.01 37.70
C PRO A 191 13.37 -3.39 38.11
N ALA A 192 14.26 -4.39 38.06
CA ALA A 192 13.99 -5.70 38.62
C ALA A 192 13.44 -5.52 40.03
N ALA A 193 12.24 -6.05 40.25
CA ALA A 193 11.42 -5.83 41.42
C ALA A 193 12.20 -6.07 42.72
N SER A 194 12.69 -4.99 43.32
CA SER A 194 12.79 -4.88 44.77
C SER A 194 11.47 -4.28 45.19
N ALA A 195 10.45 -5.12 45.39
CA ALA A 195 9.12 -4.65 45.78
C ALA A 195 9.20 -3.87 47.10
N PRO A 196 8.91 -2.56 47.13
CA PRO A 196 8.42 -1.94 48.35
C PRO A 196 6.91 -2.21 48.38
N THR A 197 6.43 -2.87 49.42
CA THR A 197 5.00 -2.95 49.73
C THR A 197 4.45 -1.53 49.87
N ARG A 198 3.95 -0.96 48.76
CA ARG A 198 3.18 0.28 48.74
C ARG A 198 1.70 -0.11 48.84
N PRO A 199 0.93 0.40 49.80
CA PRO A 199 -0.51 0.15 49.83
C PRO A 199 -1.12 0.64 48.51
N ALA A 200 -1.93 -0.21 47.90
CA ALA A 200 -2.62 0.06 46.64
C ALA A 200 -3.35 1.40 46.74
N ALA A 201 -2.87 2.41 46.01
CA ALA A 201 -3.66 3.60 45.74
C ALA A 201 -4.87 3.15 44.92
N ALA A 202 -6.06 3.41 45.44
CA ALA A 202 -7.29 3.22 44.70
C ALA A 202 -7.17 3.97 43.35
N PRO A 203 -7.67 3.40 42.24
CA PRO A 203 -7.71 4.12 40.97
C PRO A 203 -8.42 5.45 41.16
N ASP A 204 -7.96 6.47 40.45
CA ASP A 204 -8.66 7.73 40.31
C ASP A 204 -9.96 7.50 39.52
N THR A 205 -10.98 8.34 39.76
CA THR A 205 -12.35 8.14 39.26
C THR A 205 -12.41 8.05 37.73
N ALA A 206 -11.47 8.71 37.04
CA ALA A 206 -11.33 8.65 35.58
C ALA A 206 -10.88 7.26 35.09
N THR A 207 -9.91 6.64 35.78
CA THR A 207 -9.45 5.28 35.46
C THR A 207 -10.52 4.25 35.82
N GLN A 208 -11.29 4.47 36.89
CA GLN A 208 -12.45 3.61 37.20
C GLN A 208 -13.55 3.69 36.15
N GLN A 209 -13.83 4.88 35.61
CA GLN A 209 -14.80 5.05 34.52
C GLN A 209 -14.36 4.32 33.25
N LEU A 210 -13.09 4.44 32.86
CA LEU A 210 -12.55 3.72 31.71
C LEU A 210 -12.63 2.19 31.87
N ILE A 211 -12.35 1.67 33.07
CA ILE A 211 -12.47 0.23 33.36
C ILE A 211 -13.94 -0.22 33.30
N ASN A 212 -14.86 0.58 33.84
CA ASN A 212 -16.30 0.29 33.79
C ASN A 212 -16.85 0.35 32.36
N ASP A 213 -16.39 1.30 31.54
CA ASP A 213 -16.81 1.46 30.15
C ASP A 213 -16.32 0.29 29.29
N VAL A 214 -15.07 -0.17 29.49
CA VAL A 214 -14.54 -1.35 28.80
C VAL A 214 -15.31 -2.61 29.21
N ALA A 215 -15.62 -2.78 30.50
CA ALA A 215 -16.42 -3.91 30.99
C ALA A 215 -17.87 -3.89 30.45
N ALA A 216 -18.46 -2.70 30.26
CA ALA A 216 -19.79 -2.54 29.68
C ALA A 216 -19.83 -2.93 28.18
N ILE A 217 -18.75 -2.68 27.44
CA ILE A 217 -18.60 -3.10 26.05
C ILE A 217 -18.44 -4.61 25.95
N GLU A 218 -17.64 -5.22 26.83
CA GLU A 218 -17.39 -6.67 26.85
C GLU A 218 -18.65 -7.47 27.22
N ASN A 219 -19.50 -6.94 28.12
CA ASN A 219 -20.79 -7.53 28.47
C ASN A 219 -21.91 -7.28 27.43
N SER A 220 -21.68 -6.45 26.41
CA SER A 220 -22.67 -6.15 25.36
C SER A 220 -22.47 -6.96 24.07
N ALA A 221 -21.60 -7.99 24.09
CA ALA A 221 -21.48 -8.92 22.98
C ALA A 221 -22.81 -9.69 22.77
N PRO A 222 -23.43 -9.65 21.57
CA PRO A 222 -24.67 -10.36 21.34
C PRO A 222 -24.41 -11.88 21.31
N VAL A 223 -25.17 -12.62 22.13
CA VAL A 223 -25.30 -14.08 22.02
C VAL A 223 -25.79 -14.42 20.61
N PRO A 224 -25.16 -15.35 19.86
CA PRO A 224 -25.69 -15.79 18.59
C PRO A 224 -27.04 -16.49 18.81
N ALA A 225 -28.10 -15.93 18.22
CA ALA A 225 -29.43 -16.52 18.29
C ALA A 225 -29.47 -17.90 17.60
N PRO A 226 -30.14 -18.91 18.16
CA PRO A 226 -30.28 -20.22 17.53
C PRO A 226 -31.20 -20.13 16.30
N VAL A 227 -30.76 -20.74 15.20
CA VAL A 227 -31.47 -20.81 13.93
C VAL A 227 -32.72 -21.70 14.07
N PRO A 228 -33.95 -21.21 13.85
CA PRO A 228 -35.13 -22.08 13.85
C PRO A 228 -35.25 -22.82 12.51
N ALA A 229 -35.36 -24.15 12.60
CA ALA A 229 -35.72 -25.03 11.49
C ALA A 229 -37.19 -24.80 11.09
N TYR A 230 -37.45 -24.65 9.79
CA TYR A 230 -38.81 -24.56 9.24
C TYR A 230 -39.38 -25.96 8.94
N PRO A 231 -40.53 -26.36 9.51
CA PRO A 231 -41.32 -27.48 9.01
C PRO A 231 -42.43 -26.99 8.06
N ASN A 232 -42.61 -27.76 6.99
CA ASN A 232 -43.58 -27.65 5.90
C ASN A 232 -45.01 -27.25 6.28
N ALA A 233 -45.61 -26.35 5.50
CA ALA A 233 -47.06 -26.21 5.37
C ALA A 233 -47.50 -26.51 3.92
N LYS A 234 -48.44 -27.44 3.77
CA LYS A 234 -49.13 -27.83 2.53
C LYS A 234 -50.22 -26.79 2.16
N PRO A 235 -50.67 -26.73 0.89
CA PRO A 235 -51.45 -25.62 0.35
C PRO A 235 -52.97 -25.86 0.31
N THR A 236 -53.74 -24.82 0.61
CA THR A 236 -55.19 -24.67 0.35
C THR A 236 -55.44 -23.15 0.38
N GLY A 237 -56.10 -22.41 -0.52
CA GLY A 237 -56.93 -22.64 -1.69
C GLY A 237 -57.74 -21.33 -1.88
N LEU A 238 -57.72 -20.77 -3.09
CA LEU A 238 -58.67 -19.83 -3.74
C LEU A 238 -59.56 -18.88 -2.91
N GLU A 239 -59.54 -17.56 -3.22
CA GLU A 239 -60.68 -16.86 -3.87
C GLU A 239 -60.30 -15.44 -4.37
N ALA A 240 -60.91 -15.02 -5.48
CA ALA A 240 -60.63 -13.82 -6.26
C ALA A 240 -61.54 -12.62 -5.89
N PRO A 241 -61.19 -11.36 -6.23
CA PRO A 241 -62.05 -10.21 -5.97
C PRO A 241 -62.95 -9.88 -7.18
N GLY A 242 -64.27 -9.84 -6.94
CA GLY A 242 -65.28 -9.32 -7.86
C GLY A 242 -66.09 -8.18 -7.24
N GLN A 243 -66.03 -7.01 -7.88
CA GLN A 243 -67.15 -6.13 -8.26
C GLN A 243 -68.17 -5.68 -7.18
N THR A 244 -68.32 -4.36 -6.94
CA THR A 244 -69.50 -3.55 -7.36
C THR A 244 -69.43 -2.09 -6.90
N ARG A 245 -70.18 -1.27 -7.63
CA ARG A 245 -70.32 0.20 -7.70
C ARG A 245 -71.13 0.79 -6.52
N PRO A 246 -71.25 2.13 -6.37
CA PRO A 246 -72.35 2.85 -7.04
C PRO A 246 -71.91 3.91 -8.08
#